data_AF-A0A1I3ZSI0-F1
#
_entry.id   AF-A0A1I3ZSI0-F1
#
_cell.length_a   1.000
_cell.length_b   1.000
_cell.length_c   1.000
_cell.angle_alpha   90.00
_cell.angle_beta   90.00
_cell.angle_gamma   90.00
#
_symmetry.space_group_name_H-M   'P 1'
#
loop_
_entity.id
_entity.type
_entity.pdbx_description
1 polymer ?
#
loop_
_entity_poly.entity_id
_entity_poly.type
_entity_poly.pdbx_seq_one_letter_code
_entity_poly.pdbx_strand_id
1 'polypeptide(L)' 'MAPEVGDEDIRAAALQYVRKVSGFRAPAAHNRAAFERAVEAVAEATRELLDDLEVRGRGGRPPGEPPSRS' A
#
# COMPACT_ATOMS: atom_id res chain seq x y z
N MET A 1 8.74 -8.20 11.90
CA MET A 1 8.28 -6.80 11.78
C MET A 1 7.66 -6.71 10.39
N ALA A 2 6.33 -6.67 10.29
CA ALA A 2 5.72 -6.36 8.99
C ALA A 2 6.24 -4.97 8.59
N PRO A 3 6.72 -4.75 7.36
CA PRO A 3 7.15 -3.41 6.97
C PRO A 3 5.92 -2.52 7.05
N GLU A 4 5.97 -1.54 7.96
CA GLU A 4 4.97 -0.49 8.05
C GLU A 4 5.07 0.24 6.70
N VAL A 5 4.13 0.00 5.80
CA VAL A 5 4.13 0.58 4.46
C VAL A 5 4.00 2.09 4.64
N GLY A 6 5.04 2.86 4.31
CA GLY A 6 5.04 4.30 4.49
C GLY A 6 4.36 5.03 3.32
N ASP A 7 4.10 6.32 3.49
CA ASP A 7 3.55 7.17 2.43
C ASP A 7 4.37 7.15 1.13
N GLU A 8 5.70 7.04 1.25
CA GLU A 8 6.59 6.96 0.09
C GLU A 8 6.42 5.62 -0.65
N ASP A 9 6.22 4.51 0.06
CA ASP A 9 5.94 3.21 -0.54
C ASP A 9 4.60 3.21 -1.27
N ILE A 10 3.57 3.83 -0.67
CA ILE A 10 2.25 3.99 -1.28
C ILE A 10 2.37 4.80 -2.58
N ARG A 11 3.05 5.95 -2.53
CA ARG A 11 3.24 6.81 -3.69
C ARG A 11 4.08 6.13 -4.78
N ALA A 12 5.11 5.38 -4.39
CA ALA A 12 5.93 4.60 -5.32
C ALA A 12 5.12 3.49 -6.00
N ALA A 13 4.24 2.81 -5.27
CA ALA A 13 3.33 1.80 -5.80
C ALA A 13 2.30 2.42 -6.77
N ALA A 14 1.69 3.55 -6.39
CA ALA A 14 0.78 4.30 -7.25
C ALA A 14 1.46 4.73 -8.56
N LEU A 15 2.70 5.23 -8.49
CA LEU A 15 3.49 5.57 -9.68
C LEU A 15 3.71 4.35 -10.59
N GLN A 16 4.06 3.20 -10.03
CA GLN A 16 4.24 1.97 -10.79
C GLN A 16 2.93 1.53 -11.47
N TYR A 17 1.81 1.59 -10.76
CA TYR A 17 0.49 1.28 -11.29
C TYR A 17 0.12 2.18 -12.48
N VAL A 18 0.24 3.50 -12.32
CA VAL A 18 -0.11 4.46 -13.38
C VAL A 18 0.78 4.27 -14.61
N ARG A 19 2.08 4.03 -14.43
CA ARG A 19 2.99 3.69 -15.55
C ARG A 19 2.54 2.44 -16.31
N LYS A 20 2.14 1.41 -15.56
CA LYS A 20 1.72 0.12 -16.12
C LYS A 20 0.41 0.26 -16.91
N VAL A 21 -0.58 0.94 -16.35
CA VAL A 21 -1.92 1.08 -16.96
C VAL A 21 -1.90 2.06 -18.13
N SER A 22 -1.15 3.16 -18.02
CA SER A 22 -1.05 4.15 -19.09
C SER A 22 -0.17 3.72 -20.26
N GLY A 23 0.67 2.69 -20.08
CA GLY A 23 1.67 2.26 -21.06
C GLY A 23 2.88 3.20 -21.19
N PHE A 24 2.91 4.31 -20.43
CA PHE A 24 4.02 5.26 -20.45
C PHE A 24 4.99 5.00 -19.30
N ARG A 25 6.28 4.80 -19.62
CA ARG A 25 7.35 4.81 -18.62
C ARG A 25 7.56 6.21 -18.05
N ALA A 26 7.38 7.25 -18.86
CA ALA A 26 7.44 8.66 -18.48
C ALA A 26 6.38 9.46 -19.26
N PRO A 27 5.62 10.36 -18.61
CA PRO A 27 4.65 11.20 -19.31
C PRO A 27 5.35 12.28 -20.16
N ALA A 28 4.78 12.58 -21.33
CA ALA A 28 5.12 13.78 -22.08
C ALA A 28 4.70 15.05 -21.31
N ALA A 29 5.33 16.19 -21.60
CA ALA A 29 5.11 17.45 -20.88
C ALA A 29 3.63 17.85 -20.81
N HIS A 30 2.88 17.69 -21.90
CA HIS A 30 1.45 18.01 -21.96
C HIS A 30 0.56 17.08 -21.09
N ASN A 31 1.01 15.85 -20.82
CA ASN A 31 0.29 14.88 -19.99
C ASN A 31 0.77 14.83 -18.54
N ARG A 32 1.81 15.60 -18.19
CA ARG A 32 2.45 15.55 -16.87
C ARG A 32 1.45 15.81 -15.74
N ALA A 33 0.64 16.85 -15.87
CA ALA A 33 -0.38 17.18 -14.87
C ALA A 33 -1.44 16.08 -14.72
N ALA A 34 -1.88 15.47 -15.83
CA ALA A 34 -2.83 14.37 -15.77
C ALA A 34 -2.23 13.12 -15.10
N PHE A 35 -0.97 12.83 -15.42
CA PHE A 35 -0.22 11.72 -14.84
C PHE A 35 0.01 11.91 -13.34
N GLU A 36 0.44 13.09 -12.91
CA GLU A 36 0.65 13.42 -11.49
C GLU A 36 -0.66 13.32 -10.69
N ARG A 37 -1.76 13.85 -11.21
CA ARG A 37 -3.08 13.72 -10.58
C ARG A 37 -3.52 12.27 -10.44
N ALA A 38 -3.28 11.43 -11.45
CA ALA A 38 -3.62 10.02 -11.39
C ALA A 38 -2.80 9.28 -10.32
N VAL A 39 -1.50 9.58 -10.20
CA VAL A 39 -0.64 9.01 -9.15
C VAL A 39 -1.15 9.42 -7.77
N GLU A 40 -1.48 10.69 -7.58
CA GLU A 40 -1.98 11.18 -6.29
C GLU A 40 -3.32 10.53 -5.91
N ALA A 41 -4.27 10.45 -6.86
CA ALA A 41 -5.57 9.84 -6.61
C ALA A 41 -5.46 8.35 -6.23
N VAL A 42 -4.54 7.62 -6.86
CA VAL A 42 -4.30 6.20 -6.52
C VAL A 42 -3.60 6.08 -5.16
N ALA A 43 -2.68 6.99 -4.84
CA ALA A 43 -2.02 7.00 -3.54
C ALA A 43 -3.02 7.26 -2.41
N GLU A 44 -3.89 8.26 -2.54
CA GLU A 44 -4.93 8.57 -1.56
C GLU A 44 -5.90 7.40 -1.38
N ALA A 45 -6.42 6.83 -2.47
CA ALA A 45 -7.29 5.66 -2.39
C ALA A 45 -6.63 4.45 -1.71
N THR A 46 -5.30 4.32 -1.85
CA THR A 46 -4.54 3.26 -1.17
C THR A 46 -4.38 3.56 0.32
N ARG A 47 -4.17 4.82 0.71
CA ARG A 47 -4.14 5.24 2.12
C ARG A 47 -5.48 4.94 2.79
N GLU A 48 -6.58 5.40 2.18
CA GLU A 48 -7.94 5.14 2.67
C GLU A 48 -8.18 3.65 2.85
N LEU A 49 -7.80 2.82 1.86
CA LEU A 49 -7.88 1.37 1.98
C LEU A 49 -7.06 0.84 3.18
N LEU A 50 -5.82 1.29 3.36
CA LEU A 50 -4.96 0.79 4.43
C LEU A 50 -5.43 1.25 5.82
N ASP A 51 -6.02 2.44 5.93
CA ASP A 51 -6.65 2.94 7.16
C ASP A 51 -7.92 2.16 7.50
N ASP A 52 -8.74 1.82 6.50
CA ASP A 52 -9.99 1.07 6.69
C ASP A 52 -9.77 -0.44 6.88
N LEU A 53 -8.65 -0.97 6.39
CA LEU A 53 -8.29 -2.37 6.60
C LEU A 53 -7.93 -2.58 8.08
N GLU A 54 -8.89 -3.09 8.85
CA GLU A 54 -8.61 -3.72 10.13
C GLU A 54 -7.59 -4.84 9.89
N VAL A 55 -6.32 -4.60 10.24
CA VAL A 55 -5.27 -5.62 10.16
C VAL A 55 -5.63 -6.74 11.15
N ARG A 56 -6.45 -7.70 10.72
CA ARG A 56 -6.63 -9.01 11.34
C ARG A 56 -5.31 -9.77 11.24
N GLY A 57 -4.34 -9.36 12.03
CA GLY A 57 -2.97 -9.81 11.81
C GLY A 57 -1.98 -9.55 12.93
N ARG A 58 -2.37 -9.02 14.11
CA ARG A 58 -1.52 -9.05 15.33
C ARG A 58 -2.39 -9.04 16.60
N GLY A 59 -3.24 -10.04 16.78
CA GLY A 59 -4.01 -10.22 18.02
C GLY A 59 -4.28 -11.69 18.33
N GLY A 60 -3.43 -12.31 19.14
CA GLY A 60 -3.80 -13.50 19.92
C GLY A 60 -3.26 -14.86 19.47
N ARG A 61 -1.95 -15.11 19.60
CA ARG A 61 -1.48 -16.40 20.14
C ARG A 61 -0.68 -16.09 21.41
N PRO A 62 -1.22 -16.31 22.62
CA PRO A 62 -0.39 -16.23 23.82
C PRO A 62 0.71 -17.29 23.75
N PRO A 63 1.95 -16.97 24.14
CA PRO A 63 2.99 -17.97 24.30
C PRO A 63 2.72 -18.76 25.59
N GLY A 64 2.75 -20.09 25.49
CA GLY A 64 2.87 -20.97 26.64
C GLY A 64 1.57 -21.63 27.07
N GLU A 65 1.36 -22.86 26.60
CA GLU A 65 0.67 -23.86 27.40
C GLU A 65 1.53 -25.14 27.35
N PRO A 66 2.23 -25.49 28.44
CA PRO A 66 2.90 -26.79 28.52
C PRO A 66 1.84 -27.89 28.68
N PRO A 67 2.03 -29.08 28.08
CA PRO A 67 1.08 -30.16 28.23
C PRO A 67 1.09 -30.68 29.67
N SER A 68 0.01 -30.44 30.42
CA SER A 68 -0.30 -31.24 31.60
C SER A 68 -0.56 -32.68 31.17
N ARG A 69 0.35 -33.59 31.54
CA ARG A 69 0.05 -35.02 31.61
C ARG A 69 0.12 -35.45 33.06
N SER A 70 -1.05 -35.76 33.61
CA SER A 70 -1.27 -36.59 34.78
C SER A 70 -0.95 -38.05 34.48
#